data_AF-A0A3R7MGG6-F1
#
_entry.id   AF-A0A3R7MGG6-F1
#
_cell.length_a   1.000
_cell.length_b   1.000
_cell.length_c   1.000
_cell.angle_alpha   90.00
_cell.angle_beta   90.00
_cell.angle_gamma   90.00
#
_symmetry.space_group_name_H-M   'P 1'
#
loop_
_entity.id
_entity.type
_entity.pdbx_description
1 polymer ?
#
loop_
_entity_poly.entity_id
_entity_poly.type
_entity_poly.pdbx_seq_one_letter_code
_entity_poly.pdbx_strand_id
1 'polypeptide(L)'
;MAFINGRLKPEGEDRYNSHRPWMWPFCLKSQVWFDVAFRIVLLGNPIIFWINLVFLMVVPGLIIAHYYRLKRGHTDRPQVRERKERMIFACKWLFLAYLFHYIPFYTMDRILYYHHYFPALQFSSMLTAVVFGYVLESLDTWLPIRKARLAFHWATGVFFAIVLYSFHLYCYVGYGHPTVSGFNPDNSTFRNIRFFDSWEI
;
A
#
# COMPACT_ATOMS: atom_id res chain seq x y z
N MET A 1 -5.33 -2.89 31.09
CA MET A 1 -5.45 -2.77 29.62
C MET A 1 -5.01 -4.05 28.89
N ALA A 2 -3.81 -4.59 29.13
CA ALA A 2 -3.33 -5.81 28.46
C ALA A 2 -4.24 -7.05 28.64
N PHE A 3 -4.78 -7.23 29.85
CA PHE A 3 -5.70 -8.35 30.17
C PHE A 3 -6.97 -8.37 29.31
N ILE A 4 -7.55 -7.20 29.04
CA ILE A 4 -8.78 -7.10 28.22
C ILE A 4 -8.45 -7.36 26.75
N ASN A 5 -7.34 -6.78 26.24
CA ASN A 5 -6.93 -6.97 24.84
C ASN A 5 -6.62 -8.44 24.49
N GLY A 6 -6.04 -9.21 25.43
CA GLY A 6 -5.73 -10.63 25.20
C GLY A 6 -6.94 -11.57 25.19
N ARG A 7 -8.12 -11.08 25.57
CA ARG A 7 -9.36 -11.87 25.63
C ARG A 7 -10.33 -11.59 24.48
N LEU A 8 -10.05 -10.61 23.63
CA LEU A 8 -10.85 -10.32 22.43
C LEU A 8 -10.53 -11.34 21.33
N LYS A 9 -10.84 -12.61 21.57
CA LYS A 9 -10.61 -13.69 20.62
C LYS A 9 -11.75 -13.74 19.60
N PRO A 10 -11.47 -14.03 18.32
CA PRO A 10 -12.51 -14.15 17.31
C PRO A 10 -13.36 -15.42 17.51
N GLU A 11 -14.65 -15.24 17.80
CA GLU A 11 -15.66 -16.28 17.97
C GLU A 11 -16.87 -16.03 17.06
N GLY A 12 -17.54 -17.09 16.58
CA GLY A 12 -18.72 -16.95 15.71
C GLY A 12 -18.46 -16.13 14.42
N GLU A 13 -19.37 -15.20 14.12
CA GLU A 13 -19.30 -14.30 12.95
C GLU A 13 -18.06 -13.40 12.95
N ASP A 14 -17.56 -13.02 14.13
CA ASP A 14 -16.36 -12.18 14.26
C ASP A 14 -15.11 -12.86 13.69
N ARG A 15 -15.07 -14.21 13.69
CA ARG A 15 -13.98 -14.96 13.06
C ARG A 15 -14.00 -14.86 11.55
N TYR A 16 -15.19 -14.80 10.95
CA TYR A 16 -15.34 -14.61 9.51
C TYR A 16 -15.04 -13.16 9.13
N ASN A 17 -15.46 -12.20 9.94
CA ASN A 17 -15.26 -10.77 9.71
C ASN A 17 -13.84 -10.29 10.07
N SER A 18 -13.07 -11.05 10.85
CA SER A 18 -11.69 -10.70 11.18
C SER A 18 -10.77 -10.79 9.97
N HIS A 19 -9.92 -9.78 9.82
CA HIS A 19 -8.88 -9.78 8.79
C HIS A 19 -7.59 -10.40 9.33
N ARG A 20 -6.93 -11.23 8.52
CA ARG A 20 -5.60 -11.74 8.82
C ARG A 20 -4.52 -10.79 8.31
N PRO A 21 -3.38 -10.64 9.01
CA PRO A 21 -2.32 -9.71 8.60
C PRO A 21 -1.84 -9.89 7.17
N TRP A 22 -1.73 -11.15 6.70
CA TRP A 22 -1.29 -11.46 5.35
C TRP A 22 -2.25 -10.96 4.26
N MET A 23 -3.53 -10.71 4.57
CA MET A 23 -4.53 -10.22 3.62
C MET A 23 -4.38 -8.73 3.31
N TRP A 24 -3.79 -7.95 4.22
CA TRP A 24 -3.81 -6.50 4.13
C TRP A 24 -2.98 -5.93 2.98
N PRO A 25 -1.72 -6.34 2.73
CA PRO A 25 -0.90 -5.75 1.67
C PRO A 25 -1.50 -5.90 0.26
N PHE A 26 -2.28 -6.95 0.06
CA PHE A 26 -2.94 -7.26 -1.20
C PHE A 26 -4.31 -6.58 -1.36
N CYS A 27 -4.83 -5.95 -0.30
CA CYS A 27 -6.21 -5.47 -0.26
C CYS A 27 -7.21 -6.60 -0.58
N LEU A 28 -7.08 -7.80 0.01
CA LEU A 28 -7.90 -8.96 -0.41
C LEU A 28 -9.36 -8.86 0.02
N LYS A 29 -9.61 -8.37 1.23
CA LYS A 29 -10.94 -8.33 1.85
C LYS A 29 -11.28 -6.90 2.22
N SER A 30 -12.52 -6.50 1.96
CA SER A 30 -13.07 -5.24 2.45
C SER A 30 -13.73 -5.42 3.81
N GLN A 31 -13.90 -4.34 4.57
CA GLN A 31 -14.60 -4.38 5.86
C GLN A 31 -15.82 -3.47 5.84
N VAL A 32 -17.02 -4.00 6.04
CA VAL A 32 -18.21 -3.16 6.20
C VAL A 32 -18.11 -2.38 7.50
N TRP A 33 -18.28 -1.06 7.42
CA TRP A 33 -18.23 -0.17 8.58
C TRP A 33 -19.62 0.26 9.03
N PHE A 34 -20.52 0.50 8.09
CA PHE A 34 -21.90 0.94 8.35
C PHE A 34 -22.81 0.45 7.22
N ASP A 35 -24.01 -0.05 7.55
CA ASP A 35 -24.98 -0.55 6.57
C ASP A 35 -26.42 -0.47 7.10
N VAL A 36 -26.96 0.76 7.18
CA VAL A 36 -28.36 0.97 7.60
C VAL A 36 -29.12 1.75 6.52
N ALA A 37 -28.88 3.07 6.44
CA ALA A 37 -29.41 3.92 5.37
C ALA A 37 -28.41 4.07 4.22
N PHE A 38 -27.13 3.99 4.55
CA PHE A 38 -26.01 4.05 3.63
C PHE A 38 -25.07 2.91 3.94
N ARG A 39 -24.42 2.38 2.89
CA ARG A 39 -23.38 1.39 3.01
C ARG A 39 -22.01 2.05 2.87
N ILE A 40 -21.25 2.04 3.97
CA ILE A 40 -19.86 2.51 4.03
C ILE A 40 -18.98 1.29 4.23
N VAL A 41 -18.01 1.12 3.34
CA VAL A 41 -17.08 0.00 3.37
C VAL A 41 -15.65 0.55 3.48
N LEU A 42 -14.86 -0.04 4.37
CA LEU A 42 -13.43 0.18 4.42
C LEU A 42 -12.77 -0.71 3.36
N LEU A 43 -12.38 -0.06 2.26
CA LEU A 43 -11.58 -0.66 1.20
C LEU A 43 -10.41 0.28 0.89
N GLY A 44 -9.20 -0.27 0.80
CA GLY A 44 -8.04 0.50 0.38
C GLY A 44 -8.11 0.79 -1.11
N ASN A 45 -7.57 1.94 -1.55
CA ASN A 45 -7.41 2.19 -2.98
C ASN A 45 -6.46 1.11 -3.56
N PRO A 46 -6.96 0.21 -4.44
CA PRO A 46 -6.19 -0.97 -4.84
C PRO A 46 -4.93 -0.63 -5.60
N ILE A 47 -4.95 0.46 -6.39
CA ILE A 47 -3.77 0.91 -7.12
C ILE A 47 -2.66 1.33 -6.15
N ILE A 48 -3.00 2.10 -5.10
CA ILE A 48 -2.01 2.48 -4.07
C ILE A 48 -1.46 1.24 -3.37
N PHE A 49 -2.34 0.33 -2.96
CA PHE A 49 -1.94 -0.90 -2.25
C PHE A 49 -0.99 -1.76 -3.09
N TRP A 50 -1.31 -2.00 -4.36
CA TRP A 50 -0.52 -2.87 -5.21
C TRP A 50 0.79 -2.23 -5.66
N ILE A 51 0.79 -0.93 -5.96
CA ILE A 51 2.06 -0.21 -6.23
C ILE A 51 2.95 -0.30 -5.00
N ASN A 52 2.42 -0.03 -3.80
CA ASN A 52 3.19 -0.15 -2.56
C ASN A 52 3.72 -1.56 -2.34
N LEU A 53 2.92 -2.59 -2.61
CA LEU A 53 3.33 -3.98 -2.49
C LEU A 53 4.51 -4.29 -3.43
N VAL A 54 4.45 -3.84 -4.69
CA VAL A 54 5.55 -4.03 -5.66
C VAL A 54 6.83 -3.38 -5.15
N PHE A 55 6.79 -2.11 -4.74
CA PHE A 55 7.99 -1.41 -4.25
C PHE A 55 8.52 -2.00 -2.95
N LEU A 56 7.63 -2.43 -2.04
CA LEU A 56 7.99 -3.11 -0.81
C LEU A 56 8.77 -4.40 -1.08
N MET A 57 8.42 -5.15 -2.13
CA MET A 57 9.15 -6.37 -2.55
C MET A 57 10.48 -6.04 -3.25
N VAL A 58 10.56 -4.94 -3.99
CA VAL A 58 11.77 -4.54 -4.73
C VAL A 58 12.85 -3.97 -3.81
N VAL A 59 12.49 -3.23 -2.76
CA VAL A 59 13.44 -2.52 -1.89
C VAL A 59 14.49 -3.42 -1.23
N PRO A 60 14.13 -4.58 -0.63
CA PRO A 60 15.13 -5.49 -0.08
C PRO A 60 16.18 -5.90 -1.13
N GLY A 61 15.74 -6.18 -2.36
CA GLY A 61 16.63 -6.47 -3.48
C GLY A 61 17.56 -5.31 -3.83
N LEU A 62 17.05 -4.08 -3.87
CA LEU A 62 17.87 -2.87 -4.10
C LEU A 62 18.92 -2.66 -3.00
N ILE A 63 18.55 -2.88 -1.74
CA ILE A 63 19.45 -2.76 -0.59
C ILE A 63 20.56 -3.81 -0.67
N ILE A 64 20.20 -5.08 -0.90
CA ILE A 64 21.16 -6.19 -1.04
C ILE A 64 22.10 -5.93 -2.22
N ALA A 65 21.57 -5.54 -3.38
CA ALA A 65 22.36 -5.25 -4.57
C ALA A 65 23.33 -4.08 -4.36
N HIS A 66 22.92 -3.03 -3.63
CA HIS A 66 23.79 -1.91 -3.30
C HIS A 66 24.98 -2.34 -2.44
N TYR A 67 24.73 -3.06 -1.34
CA TYR A 67 25.80 -3.53 -0.46
C TYR A 67 26.70 -4.59 -1.13
N TYR A 68 26.13 -5.45 -1.97
CA TYR A 68 26.90 -6.39 -2.77
C TYR A 68 27.87 -5.67 -3.73
N ARG A 69 27.40 -4.66 -4.46
CA ARG A 69 28.26 -3.84 -5.34
C ARG A 69 29.36 -3.12 -4.57
N LEU A 70 29.03 -2.57 -3.39
CA LEU A 70 30.01 -1.90 -2.53
C LEU A 70 31.12 -2.87 -2.09
N LYS A 71 30.74 -4.09 -1.67
CA LYS A 71 31.71 -5.14 -1.30
C LYS A 71 32.60 -5.58 -2.46
N ARG A 72 32.10 -5.49 -3.70
CA ARG A 72 32.85 -5.79 -4.94
C ARG A 72 33.68 -4.60 -5.44
N GLY A 73 33.81 -3.51 -4.68
CA GLY A 73 34.62 -2.35 -5.04
C GLY A 73 34.08 -1.53 -6.22
N HIS A 74 32.79 -1.68 -6.57
CA HIS A 74 32.21 -0.89 -7.65
C HIS A 74 31.93 0.54 -7.18
N THR A 75 32.51 1.52 -7.87
CA THR A 75 32.31 2.95 -7.62
C THR A 75 31.38 3.57 -8.65
N ASP A 76 30.21 4.01 -8.19
CA ASP A 76 29.30 4.84 -8.99
C ASP A 76 29.88 6.27 -9.12
N ARG A 77 29.46 7.01 -10.17
CA ARG A 77 29.82 8.45 -10.30
C ARG A 77 29.36 9.23 -9.05
N PRO A 78 30.08 10.27 -8.60
CA PRO A 78 29.80 10.95 -7.33
C PRO A 78 28.33 11.37 -7.15
N GLN A 79 27.73 11.99 -8.17
CA GLN A 79 26.32 12.43 -8.14
C GLN A 79 25.33 11.25 -8.03
N VAL A 80 25.57 10.16 -8.76
CA VAL A 80 24.73 8.95 -8.74
C VAL A 80 24.86 8.25 -7.40
N ARG A 81 26.08 8.20 -6.86
CA ARG A 81 26.39 7.62 -5.56
C ARG A 81 25.62 8.35 -4.45
N GLU A 82 25.69 9.68 -4.41
CA GLU A 82 25.01 10.47 -3.38
C GLU A 82 23.49 10.26 -3.41
N ARG A 83 22.88 10.34 -4.60
CA ARG A 83 21.43 10.11 -4.79
C ARG A 83 21.02 8.70 -4.31
N LYS A 84 21.82 7.69 -4.68
CA LYS A 84 21.59 6.29 -4.29
C LYS A 84 21.76 6.05 -2.79
N GLU A 85 22.81 6.59 -2.18
CA GLU A 85 23.04 6.47 -0.73
C GLU A 85 21.90 7.11 0.07
N ARG A 86 21.39 8.27 -0.37
CA ARG A 86 20.22 8.94 0.21
C ARG A 86 18.96 8.08 0.10
N MET A 87 18.69 7.52 -1.08
CA MET A 87 17.57 6.59 -1.30
C MET A 87 17.70 5.35 -0.40
N ILE A 88 18.87 4.71 -0.35
CA ILE A 88 19.11 3.52 0.48
C ILE A 88 18.93 3.84 1.96
N PHE A 89 19.43 4.99 2.43
CA PHE A 89 19.26 5.42 3.81
C PHE A 89 17.78 5.56 4.18
N ALA A 90 16.99 6.27 3.37
CA ALA A 90 15.56 6.45 3.60
C ALA A 90 14.80 5.11 3.53
N CYS A 91 15.07 4.29 2.51
CA CYS A 91 14.41 2.99 2.34
C CYS A 91 14.63 2.05 3.52
N LYS A 92 15.85 2.00 4.09
CA LYS A 92 16.12 1.16 5.27
C LYS A 92 15.25 1.54 6.46
N TRP A 93 15.17 2.83 6.78
CA TRP A 93 14.38 3.30 7.91
C TRP A 93 12.88 3.13 7.69
N LEU A 94 12.39 3.45 6.49
CA LEU A 94 10.99 3.26 6.15
C LEU A 94 10.58 1.78 6.12
N PHE A 95 11.45 0.91 5.61
CA PHE A 95 11.22 -0.53 5.62
C PHE A 95 11.22 -1.08 7.05
N LEU A 96 12.16 -0.66 7.89
CA LEU A 96 12.18 -1.05 9.30
C LEU A 96 10.93 -0.57 10.05
N ALA A 97 10.51 0.67 9.81
CA ALA A 97 9.28 1.21 10.38
C ALA A 97 8.04 0.43 9.90
N TYR A 98 7.97 0.07 8.62
CA TYR A 98 6.94 -0.83 8.08
C TYR A 98 6.91 -2.15 8.85
N LEU A 99 8.06 -2.82 9.02
CA LEU A 99 8.14 -4.10 9.73
C LEU A 99 7.67 -3.98 11.19
N PHE A 100 8.08 -2.92 11.90
CA PHE A 100 7.63 -2.71 13.28
C PHE A 100 6.13 -2.45 13.41
N HIS A 101 5.51 -1.88 12.38
CA HIS A 101 4.06 -1.67 12.35
C HIS A 101 3.30 -2.83 11.70
N TYR A 102 3.97 -3.89 11.22
CA TYR A 102 3.30 -5.00 10.53
C TYR A 102 3.53 -6.36 11.21
N ILE A 103 4.78 -6.69 11.53
CA ILE A 103 5.15 -7.98 12.14
C ILE A 103 4.40 -8.26 13.44
N PRO A 104 4.22 -7.31 14.39
CA PRO A 104 3.57 -7.61 15.66
C PRO A 104 2.15 -8.18 15.51
N PHE A 105 1.45 -7.87 14.41
CA PHE A 105 0.09 -8.39 14.20
C PHE A 105 0.05 -9.88 13.89
N TYR A 106 1.16 -10.49 13.47
CA TYR A 106 1.25 -11.94 13.24
C TYR A 106 1.29 -12.74 14.55
N THR A 107 1.70 -12.11 15.66
CA THR A 107 1.78 -12.77 16.97
C THR A 107 0.60 -12.43 17.88
N MET A 108 -0.35 -11.64 17.39
CA MET A 108 -1.53 -11.22 18.16
C MET A 108 -2.69 -12.21 17.97
N ASP A 109 -3.10 -12.88 19.05
CA ASP A 109 -4.24 -13.82 19.07
C ASP A 109 -5.61 -13.15 19.32
N ARG A 110 -5.71 -11.84 19.07
CA ARG A 110 -6.95 -11.06 19.22
C ARG A 110 -7.59 -10.79 17.87
N ILE A 111 -8.82 -10.30 17.90
CA ILE A 111 -9.50 -9.82 16.71
C ILE A 111 -8.72 -8.67 16.07
N LEU A 112 -8.53 -8.79 14.77
CA LEU A 112 -7.85 -7.80 13.95
C LEU A 112 -8.79 -7.36 12.83
N TYR A 113 -8.67 -6.07 12.52
CA TYR A 113 -9.46 -5.35 11.55
C TYR A 113 -8.56 -4.68 10.51
N TYR A 114 -9.13 -4.33 9.37
CA TYR A 114 -8.41 -3.78 8.23
C TYR A 114 -7.59 -2.51 8.57
N HIS A 115 -8.13 -1.64 9.42
CA HIS A 115 -7.48 -0.38 9.80
C HIS A 115 -6.18 -0.56 10.60
N HIS A 116 -5.92 -1.73 11.18
CA HIS A 116 -4.66 -2.00 11.87
C HIS A 116 -3.45 -1.92 10.92
N TYR A 117 -3.66 -2.14 9.63
CA TYR A 117 -2.60 -2.03 8.62
C TYR A 117 -2.21 -0.59 8.27
N PHE A 118 -3.06 0.41 8.54
CA PHE A 118 -2.88 1.77 8.01
C PHE A 118 -1.55 2.44 8.43
N PRO A 119 -1.04 2.26 9.66
CA PRO A 119 0.29 2.74 10.02
C PRO A 119 1.41 2.13 9.15
N ALA A 120 1.37 0.82 8.91
CA ALA A 120 2.33 0.16 8.03
C ALA A 120 2.16 0.63 6.57
N LEU A 121 0.92 0.76 6.09
CA LEU A 121 0.62 1.28 4.76
C LEU A 121 1.27 2.66 4.53
N GLN A 122 1.23 3.57 5.50
CA GLN A 122 1.86 4.89 5.39
C GLN A 122 3.36 4.79 5.11
N PHE A 123 4.09 3.94 5.84
CA PHE A 123 5.52 3.73 5.59
C PHE A 123 5.78 3.10 4.23
N SER A 124 4.91 2.18 3.78
CA SER A 124 5.01 1.61 2.43
C SER A 124 4.79 2.66 1.34
N SER A 125 3.85 3.59 1.51
CA SER A 125 3.61 4.70 0.56
C SER A 125 4.79 5.66 0.48
N MET A 126 5.39 6.01 1.62
CA MET A 126 6.59 6.85 1.65
C MET A 126 7.78 6.15 0.98
N LEU A 127 7.92 4.84 1.21
CA LEU A 127 8.97 4.03 0.59
C LEU A 127 8.80 3.97 -0.93
N THR A 128 7.57 3.76 -1.43
CA THR A 128 7.23 3.90 -2.85
C THR A 128 7.65 5.25 -3.40
N ALA A 129 7.29 6.35 -2.73
CA ALA A 129 7.62 7.70 -3.19
C ALA A 129 9.13 7.93 -3.31
N VAL A 130 9.92 7.44 -2.33
CA VAL A 130 11.39 7.52 -2.35
C VAL A 130 11.98 6.76 -3.53
N VAL A 131 11.57 5.51 -3.75
CA VAL A 131 12.13 4.69 -4.84
C VAL A 131 11.65 5.18 -6.21
N PHE A 132 10.37 5.53 -6.34
CA PHE A 132 9.81 6.09 -7.56
C PHE A 132 10.51 7.41 -7.93
N GLY A 133 10.70 8.32 -6.95
CA GLY A 133 11.46 9.54 -7.14
C GLY A 133 12.89 9.27 -7.58
N TYR A 134 13.59 8.33 -6.93
CA TYR A 134 14.94 7.92 -7.34
C TYR A 134 14.98 7.43 -8.80
N VAL A 135 14.05 6.56 -9.20
CA VAL A 135 13.98 6.01 -10.56
C VAL A 135 13.77 7.13 -11.59
N LEU A 136 12.82 8.04 -11.34
CA LEU A 136 12.53 9.15 -12.25
C LEU A 136 13.71 10.13 -12.35
N GLU A 137 14.34 10.44 -11.22
CA GLU A 137 15.51 11.31 -11.23
C GLU A 137 16.68 10.65 -11.98
N SER A 138 16.89 9.34 -11.82
CA SER A 138 17.94 8.57 -12.52
C SER A 138 17.80 8.52 -14.04
N LEU A 139 16.69 8.98 -14.63
CA LEU A 139 16.54 9.08 -16.08
C LEU A 139 17.56 10.02 -16.73
N ASP A 140 18.06 11.01 -15.98
CA ASP A 140 19.12 11.93 -16.43
C ASP A 140 20.46 11.24 -16.74
N THR A 141 20.66 10.03 -16.23
CA THR A 141 21.85 9.23 -16.51
C THR A 141 21.81 8.52 -17.86
N TRP A 142 20.62 8.34 -18.44
CA TRP A 142 20.38 7.62 -19.70
C TRP A 142 19.88 8.52 -20.83
N LEU A 143 19.20 9.62 -20.50
CA LEU A 143 18.56 10.52 -21.45
C LEU A 143 19.14 11.93 -21.37
N PRO A 144 19.11 12.71 -22.47
CA PRO A 144 19.42 14.13 -22.42
C PRO A 144 18.55 14.86 -21.39
N ILE A 145 19.13 15.79 -20.64
CA ILE A 145 18.50 16.44 -19.48
C ILE A 145 17.10 17.02 -19.77
N ARG A 146 16.87 17.58 -20.97
CA ARG A 146 15.55 18.09 -21.39
C ARG A 146 14.50 16.98 -21.50
N LYS A 147 14.87 15.84 -22.11
CA LYS A 147 14.01 14.66 -22.25
C LYS A 147 13.78 13.99 -20.89
N ALA A 148 14.83 13.85 -20.08
CA ALA A 148 14.72 13.31 -18.71
C ALA A 148 13.77 14.14 -17.85
N ARG A 149 13.90 15.47 -17.87
CA ARG A 149 12.99 16.38 -17.16
C ARG A 149 11.55 16.28 -17.67
N LEU A 150 11.36 16.24 -18.99
CA LEU A 150 10.03 16.06 -19.57
C LEU A 150 9.40 14.73 -19.12
N ALA A 151 10.17 13.63 -19.20
CA ALA A 151 9.74 12.31 -18.75
C ALA A 151 9.39 12.28 -17.26
N PHE A 152 10.20 12.95 -16.41
CA PHE A 152 9.91 13.10 -14.98
C PHE A 152 8.54 13.74 -14.73
N HIS A 153 8.26 14.89 -15.36
CA HIS A 153 7.01 15.61 -15.14
C HIS A 153 5.81 14.85 -15.70
N TRP A 154 5.95 14.25 -16.89
CA TRP A 154 4.90 13.42 -17.46
C TRP A 154 4.60 12.18 -16.62
N ALA A 155 5.62 11.43 -16.22
CA ALA A 155 5.44 10.24 -15.38
C ALA A 155 4.79 10.58 -14.04
N THR A 156 5.21 11.69 -13.43
CA THR A 156 4.60 12.20 -12.19
C THR A 156 3.13 12.59 -12.42
N GLY A 157 2.83 13.34 -13.49
CA GLY A 157 1.46 13.73 -13.82
C GLY A 157 0.53 12.54 -14.11
N VAL A 158 1.01 11.56 -14.89
CA VAL A 158 0.29 10.31 -15.17
C VAL A 158 0.06 9.52 -13.88
N PHE A 159 1.06 9.40 -13.02
CA PHE A 159 0.91 8.74 -11.72
C PHE A 159 -0.18 9.39 -10.87
N PHE A 160 -0.17 10.72 -10.74
CA PHE A 160 -1.23 11.44 -10.02
C PHE A 160 -2.61 11.25 -10.67
N ALA A 161 -2.70 11.32 -12.00
CA ALA A 161 -3.96 11.10 -12.71
C ALA A 161 -4.52 9.70 -12.46
N ILE A 162 -3.68 8.66 -12.48
CA ILE A 162 -4.07 7.28 -12.17
C ILE A 162 -4.60 7.17 -10.72
N VAL A 163 -3.88 7.75 -9.75
CA VAL A 163 -4.29 7.72 -8.34
C VAL A 163 -5.61 8.46 -8.13
N LEU A 164 -5.79 9.63 -8.75
CA LEU A 164 -7.03 10.42 -8.68
C LEU A 164 -8.19 9.72 -9.36
N TYR A 165 -7.96 9.12 -10.53
CA TYR A 165 -8.97 8.33 -11.23
C TYR A 165 -9.40 7.12 -10.41
N SER A 166 -8.44 6.39 -9.84
CA SER A 166 -8.73 5.29 -8.92
C SER A 166 -9.48 5.80 -7.68
N PHE A 167 -9.13 6.94 -7.11
CA PHE A 167 -9.88 7.52 -6.00
C PHE A 167 -11.33 7.83 -6.43
N HIS A 168 -11.54 8.42 -7.60
CA HIS A 168 -12.86 8.71 -8.12
C HIS A 168 -13.71 7.43 -8.31
N LEU A 169 -13.11 6.34 -8.78
CA LEU A 169 -13.80 5.05 -8.91
C LEU A 169 -14.26 4.46 -7.57
N TYR A 170 -13.46 4.61 -6.50
CA TYR A 170 -13.72 3.97 -5.21
C TYR A 170 -14.23 4.92 -4.12
N CYS A 171 -14.38 6.22 -4.38
CA CYS A 171 -14.75 7.18 -3.32
C CYS A 171 -16.15 6.92 -2.74
N TYR A 172 -17.08 6.36 -3.52
CA TYR A 172 -18.43 6.00 -3.05
C TYR A 172 -18.40 4.99 -1.89
N VAL A 173 -17.37 4.14 -1.83
CA VAL A 173 -17.18 3.15 -0.76
C VAL A 173 -16.96 3.86 0.58
N GLY A 174 -16.21 4.97 0.56
CA GLY A 174 -15.91 5.77 1.75
C GLY A 174 -16.96 6.84 2.06
N TYR A 175 -17.52 7.49 1.04
CA TYR A 175 -18.58 8.50 1.21
C TYR A 175 -19.95 7.90 1.48
N GLY A 176 -20.11 6.61 1.21
CA GLY A 176 -21.37 5.90 1.37
C GLY A 176 -22.23 5.99 0.11
N HIS A 177 -22.96 4.91 -0.16
CA HIS A 177 -24.02 4.88 -1.16
C HIS A 177 -25.31 4.36 -0.51
N PRO A 178 -26.51 4.79 -0.97
CA PRO A 178 -27.76 4.35 -0.38
C PRO A 178 -27.94 2.84 -0.48
N THR A 179 -28.30 2.19 0.63
CA THR A 179 -28.63 0.76 0.63
C THR A 179 -30.13 0.58 0.46
N VAL A 180 -30.57 -0.10 -0.59
CA VAL A 180 -31.94 -0.63 -0.67
C VAL A 180 -31.89 -2.03 -0.05
N SER A 181 -32.77 -2.31 0.92
CA SER A 181 -32.76 -3.47 1.82
C SER A 181 -32.15 -4.77 1.24
N GLY A 182 -31.20 -5.37 1.97
CA GLY A 182 -30.55 -6.63 1.62
C GLY A 182 -29.44 -6.47 0.58
N PHE A 183 -28.34 -5.78 0.93
CA PHE A 183 -27.21 -5.59 0.03
C PHE A 183 -26.63 -6.94 -0.42
N ASN A 184 -26.52 -7.14 -1.72
CA ASN A 184 -25.82 -8.27 -2.32
C ASN A 184 -24.70 -7.74 -3.25
N PRO A 185 -23.41 -7.99 -2.93
CA PRO A 185 -22.28 -7.57 -3.77
C PRO A 185 -22.39 -8.04 -5.23
N ASP A 186 -23.03 -9.18 -5.49
CA ASP A 186 -23.15 -9.74 -6.84
C ASP A 186 -24.19 -9.03 -7.73
N ASN A 187 -25.05 -8.22 -7.12
CA ASN A 187 -26.03 -7.38 -7.80
C ASN A 187 -25.72 -5.89 -7.68
N SER A 188 -24.55 -5.53 -7.12
CA SER A 188 -24.11 -4.14 -6.98
C SER A 188 -23.85 -3.51 -8.35
N THR A 189 -24.23 -2.23 -8.51
CA THR A 189 -23.86 -1.41 -9.68
C THR A 189 -22.34 -1.31 -9.87
N PHE A 190 -21.58 -1.53 -8.80
CA PHE A 190 -20.12 -1.44 -8.78
C PHE A 190 -19.42 -2.80 -8.84
N ARG A 191 -20.16 -3.89 -9.10
CA ARG A 191 -19.57 -5.23 -9.24
C ARG A 191 -18.42 -5.29 -10.26
N ASN A 192 -18.49 -4.52 -11.34
CA ASN A 192 -17.49 -4.56 -12.42
C ASN A 192 -16.11 -4.03 -12.02
N ILE A 193 -16.02 -3.24 -10.94
CA ILE A 193 -14.75 -2.77 -10.40
C ILE A 193 -14.25 -3.66 -9.26
N ARG A 194 -14.95 -4.75 -8.95
CA ARG A 194 -14.56 -5.71 -7.93
C ARG A 194 -13.44 -6.60 -8.45
N PHE A 195 -12.27 -6.54 -7.80
CA PHE A 195 -11.15 -7.43 -8.13
C PHE A 195 -11.17 -8.76 -7.37
N PHE A 196 -11.77 -8.79 -6.17
CA PHE A 196 -11.88 -10.01 -5.35
C PHE A 196 -13.32 -10.20 -4.88
N ASP A 197 -13.80 -11.44 -4.84
CA ASP A 197 -15.16 -11.75 -4.35
C ASP A 197 -15.35 -11.39 -2.86
N SER A 198 -14.26 -11.31 -2.10
CA SER A 198 -14.24 -10.84 -0.72
C SER A 198 -14.35 -9.32 -0.56
N TRP A 199 -14.55 -8.56 -1.64
CA TRP A 199 -14.91 -7.15 -1.58
C TRP A 199 -16.42 -7.00 -1.63
N GLU A 200 -17.00 -6.59 -0.52
CA GLU A 200 -18.44 -6.41 -0.37
C GLU A 200 -18.89 -5.01 -0.83
N ILE A 201 -18.56 -4.69 -2.09
CA ILE A 201 -18.85 -3.43 -2.78
C ILE A 201 -19.79 -3.63 -3.98
#